data_AF-A0A022RFX5-F1
#
_entry.id   AF-A0A022RFX5-F1
#
_cell.length_a   1.000
_cell.length_b   1.000
_cell.length_c   1.000
_cell.angle_alpha   90.00
_cell.angle_beta   90.00
_cell.angle_gamma   90.00
#
_symmetry.space_group_name_H-M   'P 1'
#
loop_
_entity.id
_entity.type
_entity.pdbx_description
1 polymer ?
#
loop_
_entity_poly.entity_id
_entity_poly.type
_entity_poly.pdbx_seq_one_letter_code
_entity_poly.pdbx_strand_id
1 'polypeptide(L)'
;MELSDNESKEPLKIGDRSTSDVVVRIRTHEGRDEWIYCHSHIIVKKSKYFADRLSENWPTCQILDSRNCVEVHCEERDFDYQITVLRFFYAQSDVTVTDLCNVANAIGILRVAFELGCPQIISTCVGYLEAVPWEESEEEEILKTIPKMGSQAEQVLARLQPVNRGTVVKIFVSAIRFATSSPECEMKDLKTSAQEQIEYMLTEDDDAPLLTADDEVKSEVRDCVNGLLARFVNVLESVDEEMKMGLFEAHLSDLSWAFQIVAKLEIWGDFVDTWVEASAKIVRVAEVAFLLTGVAKLKVLEVTAKVLETVAYGSVVLPSVKRLHLVKVWLAFVRLVKSSVDDSVAVSDDSVVVSDDDNGGGGGDVAVKSDDEVWQTLEGAFVLMILALPSSDQAEILTEWLENKQIRYPDLTEAFEVWCYRSKVAKRRLGLLDGDSRKTNGV
;
A
#
# COMPACT_ATOMS: atom_id res chain seq x y z
N MET A 1 -79.97 17.06 -5.86
CA MET A 1 -79.48 16.64 -7.19
C MET A 1 -78.04 17.08 -7.24
N GLU A 2 -77.18 16.23 -6.70
CA GLU A 2 -75.73 16.38 -6.73
C GLU A 2 -75.27 16.03 -8.14
N LEU A 3 -74.50 16.91 -8.77
CA LEU A 3 -73.69 16.55 -9.93
C LEU A 3 -72.24 16.58 -9.45
N SER A 4 -71.73 15.36 -9.27
CA SER A 4 -70.35 15.04 -8.99
C SER A 4 -69.53 15.26 -10.26
N ASP A 5 -68.79 16.37 -10.35
CA ASP A 5 -67.69 16.53 -11.30
C ASP A 5 -66.48 15.75 -10.79
N ASN A 6 -66.50 14.45 -11.06
CA ASN A 6 -65.32 13.60 -10.94
C ASN A 6 -64.74 13.41 -12.36
N GLU A 7 -64.25 14.50 -12.96
CA GLU A 7 -63.37 14.39 -14.12
C GLU A 7 -62.03 13.86 -13.63
N SER A 8 -61.75 12.61 -13.99
CA SER A 8 -60.41 12.02 -13.93
C SER A 8 -59.46 12.85 -14.81
N LYS A 9 -58.86 13.90 -14.24
CA LYS A 9 -57.80 14.68 -14.91
C LYS A 9 -56.68 13.74 -15.30
N GLU A 10 -56.45 13.60 -16.59
CA GLU A 10 -55.28 12.89 -17.11
C GLU A 10 -54.00 13.52 -16.50
N PRO A 11 -52.99 12.70 -16.16
CA PRO A 11 -51.77 13.23 -15.56
C PRO A 11 -51.08 14.17 -16.55
N LEU A 12 -50.81 15.41 -16.13
CA LEU A 12 -50.12 16.41 -16.93
C LEU A 12 -48.74 15.89 -17.33
N LYS A 13 -48.41 15.98 -18.61
CA LYS A 13 -47.16 15.49 -19.18
C LYS A 13 -46.27 16.65 -19.61
N ILE A 14 -44.97 16.51 -19.36
CA ILE A 14 -43.97 17.42 -19.90
C ILE A 14 -43.97 17.38 -21.43
N GLY A 15 -43.88 18.53 -22.07
CA GLY A 15 -43.88 18.65 -23.54
C GLY A 15 -45.26 18.74 -24.20
N ASP A 16 -46.37 18.68 -23.43
CA ASP A 16 -47.71 18.84 -24.00
C ASP A 16 -48.03 20.31 -24.29
N ARG A 17 -47.95 20.69 -25.57
CA ARG A 17 -48.22 22.04 -26.05
C ARG A 17 -49.67 22.50 -25.79
N SER A 18 -50.64 21.57 -25.72
CA SER A 18 -52.05 21.91 -25.64
C SER A 18 -52.46 22.43 -24.25
N THR A 19 -51.85 21.89 -23.21
CA THR A 19 -52.16 22.16 -21.79
C THR A 19 -51.15 23.09 -21.10
N SER A 20 -49.97 23.28 -21.69
CA SER A 20 -48.88 24.10 -21.13
C SER A 20 -49.10 25.60 -21.27
N ASP A 21 -48.77 26.35 -20.22
CA ASP A 21 -48.87 27.81 -20.10
C ASP A 21 -47.49 28.52 -20.11
N VAL A 22 -46.41 27.76 -19.97
CA VAL A 22 -45.03 28.27 -20.00
C VAL A 22 -44.14 27.44 -20.93
N VAL A 23 -43.18 28.10 -21.57
CA VAL A 23 -42.13 27.45 -22.37
C VAL A 23 -40.79 27.67 -21.68
N VAL A 24 -40.07 26.59 -21.39
CA VAL A 24 -38.69 26.63 -20.92
C VAL A 24 -37.78 26.45 -22.13
N ARG A 25 -36.98 27.48 -22.45
CA ARG A 25 -36.02 27.46 -23.55
C ARG A 25 -34.62 27.25 -23.00
N ILE A 26 -34.03 26.08 -23.23
CA ILE A 26 -32.69 25.72 -22.76
C ILE A 26 -31.70 26.01 -23.89
N ARG A 27 -30.66 26.80 -23.60
CA ARG A 27 -29.62 27.15 -24.56
C ARG A 27 -28.22 26.84 -24.06
N THR A 28 -27.38 26.35 -24.95
CA THR A 28 -25.94 26.24 -24.73
C THR A 28 -25.18 27.26 -25.56
N HIS A 29 -23.97 27.60 -25.12
CA HIS A 29 -23.08 28.51 -25.86
C HIS A 29 -22.61 27.92 -27.20
N GLU A 30 -22.68 26.60 -27.34
CA GLU A 30 -22.32 25.84 -28.55
C GLU A 30 -23.46 25.81 -29.58
N GLY A 31 -24.62 26.40 -29.25
CA GLY A 31 -25.73 26.60 -30.18
C GLY A 31 -26.84 25.56 -30.08
N ARG A 32 -26.83 24.64 -29.10
CA ARG A 32 -28.02 23.84 -28.79
C ARG A 32 -29.12 24.73 -28.23
N ASP A 33 -30.33 24.54 -28.72
CA ASP A 33 -31.50 25.34 -28.35
C ASP A 33 -32.76 24.46 -28.39
N GLU A 34 -33.29 24.11 -27.22
CA GLU A 34 -34.50 23.29 -27.08
C GLU A 34 -35.62 24.02 -26.35
N TRP A 35 -36.84 23.75 -26.78
CA TRP A 35 -38.06 24.40 -26.32
C TRP A 35 -38.96 23.36 -25.69
N ILE A 36 -39.15 23.46 -24.37
CA ILE A 36 -39.90 22.48 -23.59
C ILE A 36 -41.17 23.13 -23.06
N TYR A 37 -42.32 22.57 -23.46
CA TYR A 37 -43.63 23.01 -22.98
C TYR A 37 -43.86 22.49 -21.56
N CYS A 38 -44.14 23.43 -20.65
CA CYS A 38 -44.25 23.18 -19.22
C CYS A 38 -45.49 23.87 -18.61
N HIS A 39 -45.80 23.49 -17.37
CA HIS A 39 -46.89 24.00 -16.55
C HIS A 39 -46.31 24.81 -15.39
N SER A 40 -46.62 26.11 -15.35
CA SER A 40 -46.06 27.07 -14.40
C SER A 40 -46.26 26.61 -12.95
N HIS A 41 -47.47 26.17 -12.61
CA HIS A 41 -47.83 25.71 -11.26
C HIS A 41 -47.03 24.49 -10.76
N ILE A 42 -46.47 23.67 -11.66
CA ILE A 42 -45.63 22.53 -11.31
C ILE A 42 -44.19 23.00 -11.08
N ILE A 43 -43.61 23.69 -12.06
CA ILE A 43 -42.18 24.06 -12.04
C ILE A 43 -41.88 25.12 -10.97
N VAL A 44 -42.80 26.06 -10.72
CA VAL A 44 -42.69 27.08 -9.65
C VAL A 44 -42.72 26.43 -8.27
N LYS A 45 -43.52 25.37 -8.08
CA LYS A 45 -43.61 24.66 -6.80
C LYS A 45 -42.32 23.88 -6.48
N LYS A 46 -41.62 23.40 -7.50
CA LYS A 46 -40.47 22.48 -7.34
C LYS A 46 -39.11 23.17 -7.46
N SER A 47 -39.03 24.37 -8.03
CA SER A 47 -37.79 25.10 -8.27
C SER A 47 -37.93 26.58 -7.90
N LYS A 48 -36.99 27.05 -7.08
CA LYS A 48 -36.89 28.46 -6.72
C LYS A 48 -36.56 29.34 -7.94
N TYR A 49 -35.68 28.88 -8.82
CA TYR A 49 -35.31 29.61 -10.04
C TYR A 49 -36.53 29.94 -10.90
N PHE A 50 -37.41 28.95 -11.15
CA PHE A 50 -38.62 29.19 -11.92
C PHE A 50 -39.65 30.03 -11.16
N ALA A 51 -39.75 29.87 -9.84
CA ALA A 51 -40.61 30.72 -9.01
C ALA A 51 -40.24 32.21 -9.10
N ASP A 52 -38.94 32.52 -9.05
CA ASP A 52 -38.44 33.89 -9.14
C ASP A 52 -38.65 34.47 -10.55
N ARG A 53 -38.34 33.69 -11.60
CA ARG A 53 -38.42 34.10 -13.02
C ARG A 53 -39.84 34.25 -13.56
N LEU A 54 -40.82 33.57 -12.97
CA LEU A 54 -42.24 33.65 -13.35
C LEU A 54 -43.06 34.49 -12.36
N SER A 55 -42.39 35.17 -11.43
CA SER A 55 -43.05 36.10 -10.52
C SER A 55 -43.55 37.35 -11.27
N GLU A 56 -44.59 38.00 -10.72
CA GLU A 56 -45.18 39.22 -11.30
C GLU A 56 -44.16 40.38 -11.45
N ASN A 57 -43.06 40.31 -10.69
CA ASN A 57 -42.01 41.32 -10.68
C ASN A 57 -40.91 41.07 -11.70
N TRP A 58 -40.92 39.94 -12.42
CA TRP A 58 -39.90 39.60 -13.41
C TRP A 58 -40.38 39.94 -14.83
N PRO A 59 -39.59 40.67 -15.64
CA PRO A 59 -39.93 40.95 -17.03
C PRO A 59 -39.88 39.65 -17.84
N THR A 60 -41.01 38.98 -17.95
CA THR A 60 -41.13 37.72 -18.69
C THR A 60 -41.45 38.03 -20.15
N CYS A 61 -40.63 37.53 -21.07
CA CYS A 61 -40.90 37.63 -22.49
C CYS A 61 -42.11 36.75 -22.83
N GLN A 62 -43.18 37.36 -23.33
CA GLN A 62 -44.30 36.63 -23.91
C GLN A 62 -43.93 36.24 -25.34
N ILE A 63 -43.97 34.94 -25.65
CA ILE A 63 -43.71 34.40 -26.99
C ILE A 63 -45.07 34.01 -27.63
N LEU A 64 -45.03 33.64 -28.92
CA LEU A 64 -46.14 33.08 -29.72
C LEU A 64 -47.18 32.34 -28.86
N ASP A 65 -48.45 32.66 -29.10
CA ASP A 65 -49.63 32.23 -28.34
C ASP A 65 -49.78 32.87 -26.94
N SER A 66 -49.10 33.99 -26.65
CA SER A 66 -49.16 34.74 -25.37
C SER A 66 -48.70 33.93 -24.14
N ARG A 67 -47.79 32.96 -24.34
CA ARG A 67 -47.22 32.15 -23.25
C ARG A 67 -45.97 32.80 -22.68
N ASN A 68 -45.75 32.61 -21.38
CA ASN A 68 -44.52 33.02 -20.72
C ASN A 68 -43.35 32.16 -21.21
N CYS A 69 -42.19 32.77 -21.47
CA CYS A 69 -40.96 32.05 -21.80
C CYS A 69 -39.87 32.31 -20.76
N VAL A 70 -39.29 31.24 -20.23
CA VAL A 70 -38.12 31.29 -19.35
C VAL A 70 -36.91 30.73 -20.09
N GLU A 71 -35.90 31.57 -20.27
CA GLU A 71 -34.62 31.16 -20.85
C GLU A 71 -33.69 30.64 -19.75
N VAL A 72 -33.17 29.42 -19.95
CA VAL A 72 -32.17 28.77 -19.10
C VAL A 72 -30.91 28.59 -19.94
N HIS A 73 -29.80 29.18 -19.48
CA HIS A 73 -28.50 29.02 -20.14
C HIS A 73 -27.69 28.02 -19.33
N CYS A 74 -27.15 27.00 -19.98
CA CYS A 74 -26.33 25.98 -19.33
C CYS A 74 -25.10 25.62 -20.17
N GLU A 75 -24.15 24.92 -19.55
CA GLU A 75 -23.05 24.29 -20.25
C GLU A 75 -23.53 23.06 -21.03
N GLU A 76 -22.79 22.69 -22.06
CA GLU A 76 -23.09 21.55 -22.93
C GLU A 76 -23.20 20.24 -22.14
N ARG A 77 -22.28 20.01 -21.20
CA ARG A 77 -22.28 18.83 -20.32
C ARG A 77 -23.49 18.73 -19.41
N ASP A 78 -24.19 19.84 -19.15
CA ASP A 78 -25.33 19.89 -18.23
C ASP A 78 -26.69 19.83 -18.93
N PHE A 79 -26.69 19.90 -20.27
CA PHE A 79 -27.92 20.00 -21.05
C PHE A 79 -28.87 18.83 -20.81
N ASP A 80 -28.37 17.60 -20.87
CA ASP A 80 -29.21 16.40 -20.67
C ASP A 80 -29.70 16.29 -19.21
N TYR A 81 -28.90 16.78 -18.26
CA TYR A 81 -29.29 16.86 -16.85
C TYR A 81 -30.38 17.92 -16.61
N GLN A 82 -30.37 19.04 -17.34
CA GLN A 82 -31.45 20.04 -17.33
C GLN A 82 -32.78 19.43 -17.77
N ILE A 83 -32.78 18.67 -18.87
CA ILE A 83 -33.98 17.96 -19.34
C ILE A 83 -34.43 16.94 -18.29
N THR A 84 -33.50 16.20 -17.69
CA THR A 84 -33.78 15.17 -16.68
C THR A 84 -34.41 15.78 -15.42
N VAL A 85 -33.87 16.89 -14.91
CA VAL A 85 -34.44 17.60 -13.75
C VAL A 85 -35.84 18.13 -14.05
N LEU A 86 -36.07 18.67 -15.25
CA LEU A 86 -37.41 19.09 -15.66
C LEU A 86 -38.38 17.90 -15.71
N ARG A 87 -37.95 16.74 -16.22
CA ARG A 87 -38.78 15.51 -16.20
C ARG A 87 -39.13 15.09 -14.78
N PHE A 88 -38.20 15.21 -13.83
CA PHE A 88 -38.47 14.91 -12.41
C PHE A 88 -39.53 15.79 -11.76
N PHE A 89 -39.74 17.02 -12.24
CA PHE A 89 -40.85 17.85 -11.74
C PHE A 89 -42.23 17.25 -12.06
N TYR A 90 -42.34 16.43 -13.10
CA TYR A 90 -43.58 15.78 -13.54
C TYR A 90 -43.73 14.34 -13.07
N ALA A 91 -42.74 13.79 -12.37
CA ALA A 91 -42.84 12.47 -11.79
C ALA A 91 -43.97 12.44 -10.74
N GLN A 92 -44.82 11.41 -10.81
CA GLN A 92 -45.96 11.25 -9.89
C GLN A 92 -45.52 10.82 -8.48
N SER A 93 -44.31 10.24 -8.36
CA SER A 93 -43.61 9.92 -7.12
C SER A 93 -42.38 10.81 -6.96
N ASP A 94 -41.86 10.91 -5.73
CA ASP A 94 -40.56 11.51 -5.49
C ASP A 94 -39.47 10.78 -6.31
N VAL A 95 -38.43 11.51 -6.72
CA VAL A 95 -37.29 10.96 -7.48
C VAL A 95 -36.74 9.76 -6.72
N THR A 96 -36.69 8.60 -7.37
CA THR A 96 -36.24 7.37 -6.75
C THR A 96 -34.76 7.14 -7.02
N VAL A 97 -34.11 6.35 -6.15
CA VAL A 97 -32.71 5.94 -6.33
C VAL A 97 -32.47 5.27 -7.69
N THR A 98 -33.48 4.55 -8.21
CA THR A 98 -33.43 3.92 -9.54
C THR A 98 -33.38 4.93 -10.70
N ASP A 99 -33.83 6.16 -10.50
CA ASP A 99 -33.81 7.21 -11.52
C ASP A 99 -32.47 7.93 -11.64
N LEU A 100 -31.61 7.83 -10.61
CA LEU A 100 -30.27 8.44 -10.61
C LEU A 100 -29.24 7.60 -11.38
N CYS A 101 -29.52 6.31 -11.63
CA CYS A 101 -28.80 5.35 -12.48
C CYS A 101 -27.32 5.06 -12.14
N ASN A 102 -26.51 6.05 -11.76
CA ASN A 102 -25.12 5.93 -11.32
C ASN A 102 -24.62 7.24 -10.66
N VAL A 103 -23.40 7.22 -10.10
CA VAL A 103 -22.79 8.36 -9.39
C VAL A 103 -22.58 9.57 -10.31
N ALA A 104 -22.03 9.38 -11.51
CA ALA A 104 -21.83 10.47 -12.48
C ALA A 104 -23.13 11.23 -12.81
N ASN A 105 -24.22 10.50 -13.05
CA ASN A 105 -25.54 11.09 -13.27
C ASN A 105 -26.07 11.79 -12.03
N ALA A 106 -25.91 11.20 -10.85
CA ALA A 106 -26.31 11.84 -9.60
C ALA A 106 -25.56 13.16 -9.37
N ILE A 107 -24.26 13.25 -9.69
CA ILE A 107 -23.46 14.48 -9.60
C ILE A 107 -23.95 15.53 -10.61
N GLY A 108 -24.18 15.14 -11.86
CA GLY A 108 -24.71 16.04 -12.90
C GLY A 108 -26.10 16.58 -12.58
N ILE A 109 -27.01 15.71 -12.13
CA ILE A 109 -28.36 16.08 -11.69
C ILE A 109 -28.29 16.99 -10.47
N LEU A 110 -27.42 16.68 -9.49
CA LEU A 110 -27.24 17.49 -8.28
C LEU A 110 -26.75 18.90 -8.63
N ARG A 111 -25.78 19.03 -9.55
CA ARG A 111 -25.26 20.32 -10.02
C ARG A 111 -26.38 21.20 -10.60
N VAL A 112 -27.16 20.64 -11.53
CA VAL A 112 -28.31 21.34 -12.12
C VAL A 112 -29.40 21.65 -11.08
N ALA A 113 -29.74 20.69 -10.23
CA ALA A 113 -30.76 20.86 -9.20
C ALA A 113 -30.38 21.94 -8.18
N PHE A 114 -29.09 22.07 -7.89
CA PHE A 114 -28.55 23.14 -7.04
C PHE A 114 -28.70 24.51 -7.71
N GLU A 115 -28.32 24.65 -8.98
CA GLU A 115 -28.47 25.91 -9.73
C GLU A 115 -29.94 26.35 -9.87
N LEU A 116 -30.85 25.40 -10.09
CA LEU A 116 -32.28 25.66 -10.20
C LEU A 116 -32.97 25.83 -8.82
N GLY A 117 -32.25 25.58 -7.72
CA GLY A 117 -32.78 25.65 -6.36
C GLY A 117 -33.93 24.67 -6.12
N CYS A 118 -33.65 23.37 -6.26
CA CYS A 118 -34.61 22.26 -6.16
C CYS A 118 -34.37 21.39 -4.91
N PRO A 119 -34.87 21.75 -3.71
CA PRO A 119 -34.45 21.12 -2.45
C PRO A 119 -34.70 19.61 -2.36
N GLN A 120 -35.82 19.13 -2.92
CA GLN A 120 -36.16 17.71 -2.90
C GLN A 120 -35.17 16.88 -3.72
N ILE A 121 -34.86 17.33 -4.95
CA ILE A 121 -33.93 16.63 -5.84
C ILE A 121 -32.51 16.67 -5.27
N ILE A 122 -32.08 17.81 -4.72
CA ILE A 122 -30.80 17.95 -4.01
C ILE A 122 -30.72 16.92 -2.88
N SER A 123 -31.74 16.84 -2.03
CA SER A 123 -31.76 15.89 -0.92
C SER A 123 -31.69 14.43 -1.38
N THR A 124 -32.40 14.07 -2.46
CA THR A 124 -32.33 12.71 -3.01
C THR A 124 -30.95 12.40 -3.58
N CYS A 125 -30.34 13.31 -4.33
CA CYS A 125 -29.01 13.09 -4.90
C CYS A 125 -27.94 13.00 -3.83
N VAL A 126 -27.98 13.88 -2.82
CA VAL A 126 -27.04 13.83 -1.67
C VAL A 126 -27.21 12.52 -0.91
N GLY A 127 -28.44 12.10 -0.60
CA GLY A 127 -28.69 10.84 0.09
C GLY A 127 -28.25 9.62 -0.71
N TYR A 128 -28.36 9.65 -2.04
CA TYR A 128 -27.82 8.60 -2.90
C TYR A 128 -26.29 8.59 -2.87
N LEU A 129 -25.64 9.74 -3.10
CA LEU A 129 -24.18 9.85 -3.13
C LEU A 129 -23.59 9.43 -1.78
N GLU A 130 -24.20 9.82 -0.66
CA GLU A 130 -23.78 9.42 0.68
C GLU A 130 -23.80 7.90 0.88
N ALA A 131 -24.78 7.21 0.29
CA ALA A 131 -25.02 5.78 0.51
C ALA A 131 -24.26 4.82 -0.42
N VAL A 132 -23.65 5.31 -1.52
CA VAL A 132 -22.98 4.45 -2.52
C VAL A 132 -21.46 4.60 -2.52
N PRO A 133 -20.69 3.54 -2.86
CA PRO A 133 -19.24 3.65 -3.07
C PRO A 133 -18.93 4.51 -4.29
N TRP A 134 -17.72 5.08 -4.34
CA TRP A 134 -17.25 5.92 -5.44
C TRP A 134 -15.92 5.39 -5.98
N GLU A 135 -15.68 5.61 -7.25
CA GLU A 135 -14.36 5.49 -7.85
C GLU A 135 -13.56 6.79 -7.67
N GLU A 136 -12.23 6.72 -7.81
CA GLU A 136 -11.33 7.88 -7.66
C GLU A 136 -11.73 9.06 -8.59
N SER A 137 -12.09 8.75 -9.85
CA SER A 137 -12.53 9.78 -10.80
C SER A 137 -13.84 10.46 -10.39
N GLU A 138 -14.73 9.73 -9.71
CA GLU A 138 -16.00 10.24 -9.20
C GLU A 138 -15.77 11.09 -7.94
N GLU A 139 -14.85 10.67 -7.07
CA GLU A 139 -14.41 11.45 -5.91
C GLU A 139 -13.83 12.81 -6.35
N GLU A 140 -12.99 12.84 -7.38
CA GLU A 140 -12.50 14.10 -7.94
C GLU A 140 -13.63 15.01 -8.43
N GLU A 141 -14.65 14.45 -9.10
CA GLU A 141 -15.79 15.23 -9.59
C GLU A 141 -16.64 15.76 -8.43
N ILE A 142 -16.83 14.94 -7.38
CA ILE A 142 -17.47 15.34 -6.13
C ILE A 142 -16.72 16.53 -5.51
N LEU A 143 -15.39 16.46 -5.39
CA LEU A 143 -14.55 17.53 -4.85
C LEU A 143 -14.62 18.82 -5.70
N LYS A 144 -14.80 18.69 -7.02
CA LYS A 144 -14.97 19.85 -7.92
C LYS A 144 -16.36 20.49 -7.80
N THR A 145 -17.40 19.69 -7.54
CA THR A 145 -18.81 20.11 -7.66
C THR A 145 -19.47 20.46 -6.32
N ILE A 146 -19.31 19.59 -5.31
CA ILE A 146 -20.11 19.59 -4.08
C ILE A 146 -19.72 20.65 -3.03
N PRO A 147 -18.44 21.05 -2.84
CA PRO A 147 -18.07 22.03 -1.80
C PRO A 147 -18.82 23.37 -1.86
N LYS A 148 -19.33 23.75 -3.04
CA LYS A 148 -20.10 24.98 -3.25
C LYS A 148 -21.51 24.93 -2.63
N MET A 149 -21.99 23.76 -2.23
CA MET A 149 -23.37 23.52 -1.79
C MET A 149 -23.60 23.73 -0.29
N GLY A 150 -22.53 23.92 0.49
CA GLY A 150 -22.61 24.18 1.93
C GLY A 150 -23.21 23.02 2.73
N SER A 151 -24.01 23.33 3.74
CA SER A 151 -24.57 22.34 4.69
C SER A 151 -25.49 21.29 4.06
N GLN A 152 -25.99 21.53 2.83
CA GLN A 152 -26.88 20.59 2.16
C GLN A 152 -26.19 19.30 1.71
N ALA A 153 -24.86 19.32 1.57
CA ALA A 153 -24.07 18.17 1.13
C ALA A 153 -22.93 17.80 2.09
N GLU A 154 -23.03 18.27 3.34
CA GLU A 154 -22.01 18.03 4.38
C GLU A 154 -21.76 16.54 4.62
N GLN A 155 -22.80 15.70 4.55
CA GLN A 155 -22.68 14.26 4.74
C GLN A 155 -21.81 13.58 3.68
N VAL A 156 -21.87 14.06 2.43
CA VAL A 156 -21.03 13.55 1.34
C VAL A 156 -19.59 14.02 1.54
N LEU A 157 -19.40 15.30 1.88
CA LEU A 157 -18.06 15.86 2.13
C LEU A 157 -17.39 15.28 3.39
N ALA A 158 -18.17 14.80 4.36
CA ALA A 158 -17.66 14.16 5.57
C ALA A 158 -16.85 12.89 5.27
N ARG A 159 -17.19 12.16 4.18
CA ARG A 159 -16.45 10.96 3.74
C ARG A 159 -15.05 11.28 3.21
N LEU A 160 -14.84 12.52 2.77
CA LEU A 160 -13.59 13.00 2.17
C LEU A 160 -12.73 13.80 3.16
N GLN A 161 -13.17 13.92 4.41
CA GLN A 161 -12.39 14.62 5.42
C GLN A 161 -11.14 13.81 5.77
N PRO A 162 -9.98 14.47 5.91
CA PRO A 162 -8.78 13.82 6.41
C PRO A 162 -9.06 13.15 7.76
N VAL A 163 -8.61 11.90 7.89
CA VAL A 163 -8.76 11.15 9.15
C VAL A 163 -7.87 11.78 10.22
N ASN A 164 -8.41 11.91 11.44
CA ASN A 164 -7.62 12.39 12.57
C ASN A 164 -6.42 11.46 12.84
N ARG A 165 -5.22 12.05 12.99
CA ARG A 165 -3.97 11.32 13.30
C ARG A 165 -4.12 10.30 14.44
N GLY A 166 -4.81 10.64 15.52
CA GLY A 166 -5.03 9.73 16.65
C GLY A 166 -5.87 8.50 16.29
N THR A 167 -6.77 8.61 15.32
CA THR A 167 -7.51 7.45 14.78
C THR A 167 -6.60 6.59 13.91
N VAL A 168 -5.79 7.21 13.04
CA VAL A 168 -4.80 6.49 12.21
C VAL A 168 -3.84 5.69 13.08
N VAL A 169 -3.27 6.32 14.12
CA VAL A 169 -2.40 5.65 15.10
C VAL A 169 -3.11 4.48 15.78
N LYS A 170 -4.36 4.64 16.22
CA LYS A 170 -5.12 3.54 16.86
C LYS A 170 -5.34 2.35 15.92
N ILE A 171 -5.67 2.62 14.64
CA ILE A 171 -5.84 1.58 13.63
C ILE A 171 -4.51 0.85 13.41
N PHE A 172 -3.42 1.61 13.21
CA PHE A 172 -2.08 1.06 13.05
C PHE A 172 -1.66 0.19 14.23
N VAL A 173 -1.82 0.66 15.47
CA VAL A 173 -1.50 -0.08 16.70
C VAL A 173 -2.31 -1.38 16.80
N SER A 174 -3.58 -1.34 16.39
CA SER A 174 -4.43 -2.53 16.39
C SER A 174 -3.99 -3.54 15.32
N ALA A 175 -3.65 -3.03 14.13
CA ALA A 175 -3.15 -3.82 13.02
C ALA A 175 -1.80 -4.47 13.36
N ILE A 176 -0.82 -3.74 13.89
CA ILE A 176 0.51 -4.29 14.21
C ILE A 176 0.43 -5.37 15.29
N ARG A 177 -0.42 -5.19 16.30
CA ARG A 177 -0.67 -6.22 17.32
C ARG A 177 -1.27 -7.48 16.72
N PHE A 178 -2.21 -7.34 15.78
CA PHE A 178 -2.83 -8.47 15.10
C PHE A 178 -1.85 -9.16 14.13
N ALA A 179 -1.15 -8.39 13.31
CA ALA A 179 -0.17 -8.84 12.33
C ALA A 179 1.05 -9.53 12.96
N THR A 180 1.41 -9.15 14.19
CA THR A 180 2.47 -9.82 14.97
C THR A 180 1.93 -10.91 15.90
N SER A 181 0.63 -11.23 15.86
CA SER A 181 0.05 -12.32 16.66
C SER A 181 0.11 -13.67 15.94
N SER A 182 -0.36 -14.73 16.62
CA SER A 182 -0.52 -16.07 16.07
C SER A 182 -2.01 -16.42 15.97
N PRO A 183 -2.76 -15.82 15.01
CA PRO A 183 -4.19 -16.02 14.90
C PRO A 183 -4.53 -17.43 14.38
N GLU A 184 -5.80 -17.82 14.52
CA GLU A 184 -6.32 -19.09 14.01
C GLU A 184 -6.19 -19.21 12.48
N CYS A 185 -6.18 -20.44 11.96
CA CYS A 185 -5.91 -20.69 10.54
C CYS A 185 -6.89 -19.99 9.59
N GLU A 186 -8.15 -19.82 10.00
CA GLU A 186 -9.20 -19.12 9.24
C GLU A 186 -8.94 -17.61 9.11
N MET A 187 -8.09 -17.04 9.95
CA MET A 187 -7.79 -15.61 10.02
C MET A 187 -6.45 -15.25 9.36
N LYS A 188 -5.80 -16.21 8.67
CA LYS A 188 -4.50 -15.97 8.01
C LYS A 188 -4.59 -14.89 6.93
N ASP A 189 -5.64 -14.91 6.12
CA ASP A 189 -5.82 -13.92 5.05
C ASP A 189 -5.99 -12.50 5.62
N LEU A 190 -6.69 -12.37 6.76
CA LEU A 190 -6.81 -11.10 7.47
C LEU A 190 -5.47 -10.62 8.02
N LYS A 191 -4.62 -11.56 8.49
CA LYS A 191 -3.27 -11.24 8.98
C LYS A 191 -2.41 -10.71 7.84
N THR A 192 -2.41 -11.38 6.70
CA THR A 192 -1.68 -10.94 5.50
C THR A 192 -2.18 -9.57 5.04
N SER A 193 -3.50 -9.37 4.99
CA SER A 193 -4.07 -8.05 4.67
C SER A 193 -3.62 -6.98 5.67
N ALA A 194 -3.61 -7.27 6.97
CA ALA A 194 -3.10 -6.33 7.98
C ALA A 194 -1.61 -6.01 7.77
N GLN A 195 -0.79 -7.01 7.42
CA GLN A 195 0.63 -6.83 7.11
C GLN A 195 0.85 -5.90 5.90
N GLU A 196 0.09 -6.11 4.82
CA GLU A 196 0.12 -5.29 3.62
C GLU A 196 -0.34 -3.85 3.90
N GLN A 197 -1.42 -3.66 4.66
CA GLN A 197 -1.92 -2.33 4.99
C GLN A 197 -0.97 -1.56 5.91
N ILE A 198 -0.34 -2.23 6.88
CA ILE A 198 0.73 -1.61 7.69
C ILE A 198 1.88 -1.14 6.81
N GLU A 199 2.25 -1.95 5.82
CA GLU A 199 3.31 -1.59 4.90
C GLU A 199 2.94 -0.37 4.06
N TYR A 200 1.72 -0.33 3.52
CA TYR A 200 1.18 0.79 2.76
C TYR A 200 1.16 2.08 3.61
N MET A 201 0.67 2.00 4.87
CA MET A 201 0.60 3.14 5.78
C MET A 201 1.95 3.82 6.07
N LEU A 202 3.06 3.09 5.92
CA LEU A 202 4.43 3.54 6.20
C LEU A 202 5.23 3.87 4.93
N THR A 203 4.72 3.55 3.74
CA THR A 203 5.46 3.76 2.49
C THR A 203 5.27 5.20 2.02
N GLU A 204 6.36 5.83 1.60
CA GLU A 204 6.33 7.10 0.87
C GLU A 204 6.48 6.75 -0.62
N ASP A 205 5.48 7.08 -1.44
CA ASP A 205 5.47 6.83 -2.88
C ASP A 205 5.26 8.15 -3.66
N ASP A 206 4.18 8.28 -4.43
CA ASP A 206 3.77 9.56 -5.00
C ASP A 206 3.12 10.46 -3.92
N ASP A 207 2.60 9.84 -2.86
CA ASP A 207 1.97 10.50 -1.71
C ASP A 207 2.82 10.42 -0.43
N ALA A 208 2.54 11.34 0.50
CA ALA A 208 3.12 11.30 1.84
C ALA A 208 2.59 10.09 2.64
N PRO A 209 3.39 9.50 3.54
CA PRO A 209 2.96 8.33 4.29
C PRO A 209 1.77 8.68 5.17
N LEU A 210 0.77 7.77 5.20
CA LEU A 210 -0.44 7.98 6.00
C LEU A 210 -0.11 8.12 7.51
N LEU A 211 0.97 7.49 7.97
CA LEU A 211 1.44 7.58 9.34
C LEU A 211 2.90 8.02 9.43
N THR A 212 3.12 9.23 9.94
CA THR A 212 4.44 9.62 10.46
C THR A 212 4.68 8.98 11.83
N ALA A 213 5.61 8.05 11.90
CA ALA A 213 5.93 7.30 13.12
C ALA A 213 6.71 8.17 14.12
N ASP A 214 6.09 8.45 15.26
CA ASP A 214 6.75 9.05 16.43
C ASP A 214 7.28 7.97 17.38
N ASP A 215 7.86 8.40 18.50
CA ASP A 215 8.45 7.49 19.49
C ASP A 215 7.41 6.54 20.11
N GLU A 216 6.14 6.93 20.22
CA GLU A 216 5.07 6.08 20.75
C GLU A 216 4.77 4.93 19.78
N VAL A 217 4.59 5.25 18.49
CA VAL A 217 4.41 4.25 17.43
C VAL A 217 5.61 3.32 17.35
N LYS A 218 6.83 3.88 17.37
CA LYS A 218 8.07 3.09 17.32
C LYS A 218 8.21 2.17 18.54
N SER A 219 7.81 2.61 19.73
CA SER A 219 7.81 1.78 20.94
C SER A 219 6.83 0.61 20.82
N GLU A 220 5.61 0.86 20.33
CA GLU A 220 4.62 -0.20 20.18
C GLU A 220 5.03 -1.26 19.15
N VAL A 221 5.59 -0.82 18.01
CA VAL A 221 6.11 -1.75 16.99
C VAL A 221 7.23 -2.59 17.58
N ARG A 222 8.17 -1.97 18.31
CA ARG A 222 9.26 -2.66 18.98
C ARG A 222 8.75 -3.74 19.94
N ASP A 223 7.76 -3.43 20.78
CA ASP A 223 7.19 -4.39 21.73
C ASP A 223 6.51 -5.57 21.01
N CYS A 224 5.74 -5.28 19.95
CA CYS A 224 5.08 -6.29 19.13
C CYS A 224 6.09 -7.23 18.44
N VAL A 225 7.13 -6.66 17.82
CA VAL A 225 8.18 -7.41 17.12
C VAL A 225 9.03 -8.21 18.11
N ASN A 226 9.36 -7.66 19.28
CA ASN A 226 10.05 -8.39 20.34
C ASN A 226 9.21 -9.56 20.86
N GLY A 227 7.89 -9.40 20.96
CA GLY A 227 6.97 -10.48 21.28
C GLY A 227 6.98 -11.59 20.21
N LEU A 228 7.01 -11.24 18.92
CA LEU A 228 7.14 -12.20 17.82
C LEU A 228 8.47 -12.95 17.86
N LEU A 229 9.58 -12.23 18.04
CA LEU A 229 10.93 -12.81 18.18
C LEU A 229 11.01 -13.77 19.36
N ALA A 230 10.47 -13.40 20.52
CA ALA A 230 10.46 -14.27 21.70
C ALA A 230 9.71 -15.58 21.43
N ARG A 231 8.56 -15.53 20.74
CA ARG A 231 7.83 -16.75 20.35
C ARG A 231 8.60 -17.59 19.34
N PHE A 232 9.27 -16.97 18.37
CA PHE A 232 10.15 -17.68 17.44
C PHE A 232 11.29 -18.39 18.17
N VAL A 233 11.96 -17.73 19.11
CA VAL A 233 13.02 -18.35 19.93
C VAL A 233 12.49 -19.54 20.73
N ASN A 234 11.27 -19.44 21.29
CA ASN A 234 10.64 -20.58 21.97
C ASN A 234 10.38 -21.76 21.02
N VAL A 235 10.03 -21.51 19.75
CA VAL A 235 9.89 -22.57 18.73
C VAL A 235 11.23 -23.29 18.50
N LEU A 236 12.36 -22.56 18.48
CA LEU A 236 13.69 -23.17 18.32
C LEU A 236 14.04 -24.15 19.45
N GLU A 237 13.44 -23.96 20.63
CA GLU A 237 13.64 -24.79 21.83
C GLU A 237 12.59 -25.90 21.99
N SER A 238 11.58 -25.96 21.11
CA SER A 238 10.57 -27.01 21.12
C SER A 238 11.17 -28.40 20.91
N VAL A 239 10.61 -29.37 21.63
CA VAL A 239 10.96 -30.80 21.56
C VAL A 239 10.15 -31.58 20.51
N ASP A 240 9.01 -31.04 20.09
CA ASP A 240 8.17 -31.63 19.03
C ASP A 240 8.70 -31.17 17.67
N GLU A 241 9.48 -32.02 17.01
CA GLU A 241 10.17 -31.69 15.75
C GLU A 241 9.21 -31.46 14.58
N GLU A 242 8.06 -32.15 14.51
CA GLU A 242 7.13 -32.01 13.39
C GLU A 242 6.34 -30.69 13.48
N MET A 243 5.79 -30.42 14.68
CA MET A 243 5.12 -29.14 14.94
C MET A 243 6.09 -27.96 14.83
N LYS A 244 7.34 -28.15 15.25
CA LYS A 244 8.41 -27.14 15.20
C LYS A 244 8.73 -26.72 13.77
N MET A 245 8.81 -27.64 12.81
CA MET A 245 9.13 -27.27 11.42
C MET A 245 8.05 -26.39 10.79
N GLY A 246 6.78 -26.77 10.93
CA GLY A 246 5.67 -25.98 10.39
C GLY A 246 5.58 -24.59 11.04
N LEU A 247 5.79 -24.50 12.36
CA LEU A 247 5.81 -23.23 13.06
C LEU A 247 7.05 -22.39 12.71
N PHE A 248 8.21 -23.03 12.50
CA PHE A 248 9.46 -22.35 12.14
C PHE A 248 9.31 -21.61 10.81
N GLU A 249 8.79 -22.26 9.77
CA GLU A 249 8.55 -21.63 8.45
C GLU A 249 7.53 -20.48 8.53
N ALA A 250 6.43 -20.68 9.28
CA ALA A 250 5.43 -19.64 9.47
C ALA A 250 6.00 -18.39 10.17
N HIS A 251 6.77 -18.59 11.25
CA HIS A 251 7.38 -17.47 11.98
C HIS A 251 8.49 -16.78 11.16
N LEU A 252 9.22 -17.49 10.30
CA LEU A 252 10.21 -16.85 9.42
C LEU A 252 9.56 -15.92 8.40
N SER A 253 8.39 -16.27 7.88
CA SER A 253 7.62 -15.40 6.99
C SER A 253 7.18 -14.14 7.73
N ASP A 254 6.64 -14.30 8.94
CA ASP A 254 6.28 -13.17 9.80
C ASP A 254 7.48 -12.30 10.17
N LEU A 255 8.65 -12.90 10.44
CA LEU A 255 9.87 -12.18 10.80
C LEU A 255 10.50 -11.46 9.61
N SER A 256 10.40 -12.01 8.39
CA SER A 256 10.87 -11.33 7.17
C SER A 256 10.06 -10.05 6.92
N TRP A 257 8.74 -10.12 7.09
CA TRP A 257 7.87 -8.96 7.05
C TRP A 257 8.16 -7.99 8.21
N ALA A 258 8.26 -8.48 9.45
CA ALA A 258 8.54 -7.66 10.61
C ALA A 258 9.88 -6.91 10.47
N PHE A 259 10.88 -7.54 9.85
CA PHE A 259 12.15 -6.90 9.53
C PHE A 259 11.97 -5.70 8.60
N GLN A 260 11.13 -5.81 7.56
CA GLN A 260 10.83 -4.67 6.67
C GLN A 260 10.15 -3.52 7.42
N ILE A 261 9.28 -3.82 8.39
CA ILE A 261 8.64 -2.78 9.20
C ILE A 261 9.65 -2.08 10.13
N VAL A 262 10.48 -2.83 10.86
CA VAL A 262 11.52 -2.20 11.70
C VAL A 262 12.54 -1.45 10.87
N ALA A 263 12.74 -1.85 9.61
CA ALA A 263 13.61 -1.18 8.66
C ALA A 263 13.08 0.19 8.27
N LYS A 264 11.83 0.26 7.80
CA LYS A 264 11.15 1.52 7.45
C LYS A 264 11.09 2.50 8.62
N LEU A 265 11.06 1.98 9.85
CA LEU A 265 11.01 2.77 11.08
C LEU A 265 12.37 3.06 11.73
N GLU A 266 13.44 2.51 11.17
CA GLU A 266 14.82 2.60 11.65
C GLU A 266 15.03 2.10 13.10
N ILE A 267 14.31 1.06 13.53
CA ILE A 267 14.34 0.49 14.89
C ILE A 267 14.90 -0.94 14.93
N TRP A 268 15.99 -1.15 14.21
CA TRP A 268 16.64 -2.46 13.98
C TRP A 268 17.21 -3.14 15.23
N GLY A 269 17.60 -2.37 16.24
CA GLY A 269 18.54 -2.79 17.29
C GLY A 269 18.17 -4.09 18.00
N ASP A 270 16.95 -4.18 18.53
CA ASP A 270 16.51 -5.35 19.32
C ASP A 270 16.33 -6.59 18.44
N PHE A 271 15.89 -6.40 17.18
CA PHE A 271 15.77 -7.49 16.22
C PHE A 271 17.14 -8.09 15.91
N VAL A 272 18.10 -7.23 15.54
CA VAL A 272 19.46 -7.66 15.21
C VAL A 272 20.11 -8.34 16.42
N ASP A 273 20.00 -7.77 17.62
CA ASP A 273 20.58 -8.36 18.82
C ASP A 273 19.99 -9.74 19.13
N THR A 274 18.66 -9.87 19.08
CA THR A 274 17.98 -11.16 19.31
C THR A 274 18.35 -12.20 18.25
N TRP A 275 18.43 -11.80 16.97
CA TRP A 275 18.84 -12.69 15.88
C TRP A 275 20.29 -13.17 16.05
N VAL A 276 21.20 -12.29 16.48
CA VAL A 276 22.60 -12.63 16.78
C VAL A 276 22.67 -13.67 17.89
N GLU A 277 21.99 -13.44 19.02
CA GLU A 277 22.01 -14.38 20.15
C GLU A 277 21.37 -15.74 19.80
N ALA A 278 20.36 -15.73 18.93
CA ALA A 278 19.68 -16.95 18.48
C ALA A 278 20.40 -17.66 17.31
N SER A 279 21.39 -17.03 16.66
CA SER A 279 21.96 -17.49 15.37
C SER A 279 22.39 -18.95 15.37
N ALA A 280 23.12 -19.41 16.38
CA ALA A 280 23.56 -20.81 16.46
C ALA A 280 22.38 -21.80 16.59
N LYS A 281 21.31 -21.41 17.30
CA LYS A 281 20.10 -22.22 17.43
C LYS A 281 19.30 -22.23 16.12
N ILE A 282 19.20 -21.08 15.46
CA ILE A 282 18.52 -20.93 14.16
C ILE A 282 19.19 -21.83 13.12
N VAL A 283 20.52 -21.73 12.96
CA VAL A 283 21.28 -22.56 12.01
C VAL A 283 21.06 -24.05 12.28
N ARG A 284 21.14 -24.49 13.54
CA ARG A 284 20.92 -25.90 13.90
C ARG A 284 19.53 -26.40 13.48
N VAL A 285 18.47 -25.61 13.72
CA VAL A 285 17.10 -25.99 13.31
C VAL A 285 16.96 -25.92 11.78
N ALA A 286 17.54 -24.89 11.15
CA ALA A 286 17.52 -24.70 9.71
C ALA A 286 18.26 -25.82 8.96
N GLU A 287 19.36 -26.36 9.50
CA GLU A 287 20.07 -27.52 8.94
C GLU A 287 19.20 -28.79 8.96
N VAL A 288 18.45 -29.02 10.03
CA VAL A 288 17.50 -30.16 10.10
C VAL A 288 16.35 -29.94 9.14
N ALA A 289 15.77 -28.73 9.10
CA ALA A 289 14.71 -28.37 8.17
C ALA A 289 15.18 -28.52 6.71
N PHE A 290 16.42 -28.12 6.45
CA PHE A 290 17.08 -28.21 5.15
C PHE A 290 17.13 -29.67 4.65
N LEU A 291 17.38 -30.63 5.54
CA LEU A 291 17.42 -32.06 5.18
C LEU A 291 16.03 -32.66 4.95
N LEU A 292 14.99 -32.10 5.57
CA LEU A 292 13.64 -32.66 5.55
C LEU A 292 12.75 -32.08 4.44
N THR A 293 12.66 -30.75 4.33
CA THR A 293 11.62 -30.10 3.52
C THR A 293 12.12 -29.38 2.28
N GLY A 294 13.41 -29.02 2.18
CA GLY A 294 13.90 -28.29 1.00
C GLY A 294 13.56 -26.79 0.98
N VAL A 295 12.40 -26.40 1.54
CA VAL A 295 11.76 -25.08 1.32
C VAL A 295 12.16 -24.03 2.38
N ALA A 296 12.42 -24.43 3.63
CA ALA A 296 12.82 -23.52 4.72
C ALA A 296 14.15 -22.75 4.48
N LYS A 297 14.90 -23.10 3.42
CA LYS A 297 16.31 -22.71 3.22
C LYS A 297 16.48 -21.26 2.82
N LEU A 298 15.69 -20.78 1.87
CA LEU A 298 15.82 -19.42 1.34
C LEU A 298 15.27 -18.40 2.32
N LYS A 299 14.17 -18.70 3.03
CA LYS A 299 13.57 -17.75 3.97
C LYS A 299 14.45 -17.41 5.16
N VAL A 300 15.15 -18.41 5.73
CA VAL A 300 16.15 -18.14 6.80
C VAL A 300 17.27 -17.26 6.27
N LEU A 301 17.74 -17.55 5.06
CA LEU A 301 18.82 -16.79 4.43
C LEU A 301 18.39 -15.37 4.06
N GLU A 302 17.16 -15.15 3.61
CA GLU A 302 16.60 -13.81 3.35
C GLU A 302 16.63 -12.94 4.60
N VAL A 303 16.11 -13.46 5.73
CA VAL A 303 16.11 -12.70 7.00
C VAL A 303 17.54 -12.47 7.48
N THR A 304 18.39 -13.50 7.37
CA THR A 304 19.80 -13.40 7.75
C THR A 304 20.55 -12.39 6.90
N ALA A 305 20.34 -12.37 5.59
CA ALA A 305 20.98 -11.46 4.66
C ALA A 305 20.70 -10.01 5.07
N LYS A 306 19.43 -9.68 5.31
CA LYS A 306 19.00 -8.36 5.79
C LYS A 306 19.64 -7.99 7.14
N VAL A 307 19.75 -8.94 8.08
CA VAL A 307 20.43 -8.72 9.38
C VAL A 307 21.92 -8.47 9.20
N LEU A 308 22.63 -9.31 8.43
CA LEU A 308 24.06 -9.17 8.18
C LEU A 308 24.37 -7.87 7.43
N GLU A 309 23.55 -7.52 6.45
CA GLU A 309 23.62 -6.27 5.70
C GLU A 309 23.54 -5.06 6.63
N THR A 310 22.54 -5.03 7.52
CA THR A 310 22.33 -3.97 8.51
C THR A 310 23.54 -3.79 9.43
N VAL A 311 24.20 -4.89 9.80
CA VAL A 311 25.44 -4.86 10.60
C VAL A 311 26.64 -4.42 9.75
N ALA A 312 26.73 -4.89 8.51
CA ALA A 312 27.83 -4.64 7.59
C ALA A 312 27.94 -3.15 7.20
N TYR A 313 26.80 -2.51 6.90
CA TYR A 313 26.73 -1.09 6.57
C TYR A 313 26.77 -0.17 7.80
N GLY A 314 26.75 -0.72 9.01
CA GLY A 314 26.90 0.03 10.25
C GLY A 314 25.62 0.68 10.76
N SER A 315 24.45 0.34 10.22
CA SER A 315 23.14 0.74 10.76
C SER A 315 22.94 0.22 12.18
N VAL A 316 23.49 -0.97 12.48
CA VAL A 316 23.64 -1.47 13.86
C VAL A 316 25.10 -1.78 14.16
N VAL A 317 25.66 -1.10 15.17
CA VAL A 317 27.05 -1.29 15.58
C VAL A 317 27.15 -2.38 16.64
N LEU A 318 27.69 -3.54 16.26
CA LEU A 318 27.93 -4.66 17.16
C LEU A 318 29.40 -4.74 17.63
N PRO A 319 29.65 -5.19 18.88
CA PRO A 319 31.00 -5.53 19.34
C PRO A 319 31.67 -6.56 18.43
N SER A 320 33.01 -6.49 18.32
CA SER A 320 33.79 -7.38 17.46
C SER A 320 33.51 -8.87 17.70
N VAL A 321 33.28 -9.25 18.96
CA VAL A 321 32.99 -10.64 19.33
C VAL A 321 31.67 -11.12 18.73
N LYS A 322 30.61 -10.29 18.76
CA LYS A 322 29.31 -10.61 18.15
C LYS A 322 29.41 -10.67 16.62
N ARG A 323 30.16 -9.75 16.00
CA ARG A 323 30.41 -9.77 14.55
C ARG A 323 31.18 -11.03 14.11
N LEU A 324 32.21 -11.41 14.86
CA LEU A 324 32.96 -12.65 14.63
C LEU A 324 32.07 -13.88 14.76
N HIS A 325 31.22 -13.93 15.79
CA HIS A 325 30.25 -15.01 15.99
C HIS A 325 29.32 -15.17 14.80
N LEU A 326 28.71 -14.07 14.32
CA LEU A 326 27.85 -14.07 13.15
C LEU A 326 28.57 -14.64 11.92
N VAL A 327 29.77 -14.15 11.61
CA VAL A 327 30.52 -14.63 10.45
C VAL A 327 30.79 -16.13 10.57
N LYS A 328 31.28 -16.62 11.72
CA LYS A 328 31.60 -18.04 11.88
C LYS A 328 30.37 -18.95 11.76
N VAL A 329 29.24 -18.55 12.34
CA VAL A 329 28.00 -19.35 12.32
C VAL A 329 27.39 -19.38 10.92
N TRP A 330 27.21 -18.22 10.31
CA TRP A 330 26.45 -18.11 9.06
C TRP A 330 27.27 -18.49 7.83
N LEU A 331 28.58 -18.25 7.82
CA LEU A 331 29.44 -18.56 6.66
C LEU A 331 29.44 -20.06 6.35
N ALA A 332 29.49 -20.92 7.37
CA ALA A 332 29.43 -22.36 7.20
C ALA A 332 28.06 -22.82 6.65
N PHE A 333 26.97 -22.30 7.22
CA PHE A 333 25.61 -22.64 6.79
C PHE A 333 25.32 -22.17 5.35
N VAL A 334 25.70 -20.93 5.01
CA VAL A 334 25.52 -20.35 3.68
C VAL A 334 26.22 -21.19 2.60
N ARG A 335 27.43 -21.69 2.87
CA ARG A 335 28.16 -22.60 1.98
C ARG A 335 27.45 -23.94 1.78
N LEU A 336 26.95 -24.53 2.88
CA LEU A 336 26.17 -25.76 2.85
C LEU A 336 24.94 -25.61 1.95
N VAL A 337 24.19 -24.51 2.11
CA VAL A 337 22.99 -24.27 1.30
C VAL A 337 23.35 -23.99 -0.16
N LYS A 338 24.33 -23.11 -0.45
CA LYS A 338 24.71 -22.77 -1.82
C LYS A 338 25.15 -23.99 -2.63
N SER A 339 25.98 -24.86 -2.03
CA SER A 339 26.42 -26.09 -2.70
C SER A 339 25.26 -26.98 -3.13
N SER A 340 24.24 -27.11 -2.28
CA SER A 340 23.07 -27.92 -2.61
C SER A 340 22.19 -27.30 -3.69
N VAL A 341 22.11 -25.96 -3.74
CA VAL A 341 21.39 -25.26 -4.82
C VAL A 341 22.13 -25.48 -6.14
N ASP A 342 23.45 -25.31 -6.16
CA ASP A 342 24.27 -25.50 -7.36
C ASP A 342 24.23 -26.95 -7.87
N ASP A 343 24.25 -27.94 -6.97
CA ASP A 343 24.09 -29.36 -7.32
C ASP A 343 22.70 -29.64 -7.92
N SER A 344 21.64 -28.98 -7.44
CA SER A 344 20.28 -29.15 -7.97
C SER A 344 20.11 -28.56 -9.37
N VAL A 345 20.70 -27.39 -9.62
CA VAL A 345 20.68 -26.73 -10.94
C VAL A 345 21.45 -27.53 -11.97
N ALA A 346 22.61 -28.09 -11.60
CA ALA A 346 23.42 -28.93 -12.48
C ALA A 346 22.70 -30.22 -12.92
N VAL A 347 21.79 -30.76 -12.09
CA VAL A 347 21.00 -31.96 -12.42
C VAL A 347 19.81 -31.62 -13.33
N SER A 348 19.20 -30.44 -13.18
CA SER A 348 18.11 -30.01 -14.07
C SER A 348 18.57 -29.66 -15.49
N ASP A 349 19.78 -29.11 -15.64
CA ASP A 349 20.31 -28.67 -16.94
C ASP A 349 20.68 -29.84 -17.88
N ASP A 350 20.98 -31.03 -17.31
CA ASP A 350 21.26 -32.26 -18.08
C ASP A 350 19.98 -32.96 -18.59
N SER A 351 18.79 -32.47 -18.20
CA SER A 351 17.49 -33.03 -18.61
C SER A 351 16.77 -32.24 -19.72
N VAL A 352 17.35 -31.14 -20.20
CA VAL A 352 16.78 -30.36 -21.32
C VAL A 352 17.12 -31.03 -22.64
N VAL A 353 16.32 -32.03 -23.00
CA VAL A 353 16.15 -32.40 -24.40
C VAL A 353 15.45 -31.23 -25.07
N VAL A 354 16.16 -30.59 -26.01
CA VAL A 354 15.68 -29.50 -26.84
C VAL A 354 14.28 -29.80 -27.37
N SER A 355 13.29 -29.06 -26.88
CA SER A 355 12.03 -28.86 -27.58
C SER A 355 11.82 -27.35 -27.67
N ASP A 356 12.04 -26.83 -28.86
CA ASP A 356 11.57 -25.51 -29.27
C ASP A 356 10.05 -25.50 -29.11
N ASP A 357 9.53 -24.83 -28.09
CA ASP A 357 8.20 -24.25 -28.17
C ASP A 357 8.17 -22.93 -27.39
N ASP A 358 8.15 -21.88 -28.18
CA ASP A 358 8.02 -20.48 -27.83
C ASP A 358 6.58 -20.24 -27.34
N ASN A 359 6.35 -20.15 -26.02
CA ASN A 359 5.21 -19.39 -25.52
C ASN A 359 5.39 -18.89 -24.08
N GLY A 360 5.37 -17.56 -23.95
CA GLY A 360 5.60 -16.84 -22.71
C GLY A 360 4.57 -17.10 -21.62
N GLY A 361 5.08 -17.33 -20.41
CA GLY A 361 4.34 -17.32 -19.15
C GLY A 361 5.28 -16.89 -18.02
N GLY A 362 5.32 -15.59 -17.74
CA GLY A 362 6.26 -14.92 -16.83
C GLY A 362 6.02 -15.18 -15.34
N GLY A 363 6.17 -16.43 -14.89
CA GLY A 363 6.15 -16.79 -13.47
C GLY A 363 7.51 -17.24 -12.90
N GLY A 364 8.36 -17.87 -13.72
CA GLY A 364 9.64 -18.43 -13.26
C GLY A 364 10.79 -17.42 -13.13
N ASP A 365 10.76 -16.34 -13.93
CA ASP A 365 11.86 -15.37 -14.06
C ASP A 365 11.96 -14.39 -12.87
N VAL A 366 10.94 -14.32 -12.00
CA VAL A 366 10.92 -13.42 -10.82
C VAL A 366 11.50 -14.11 -9.58
N ALA A 367 11.24 -15.41 -9.39
CA ALA A 367 11.76 -16.17 -8.25
C ALA A 367 13.28 -16.38 -8.34
N VAL A 368 13.80 -16.68 -9.54
CA VAL A 368 15.25 -16.87 -9.77
C VAL A 368 16.04 -15.58 -9.56
N LYS A 369 15.48 -14.42 -9.91
CA LYS A 369 16.12 -13.10 -9.69
C LYS A 369 16.21 -12.73 -8.21
N SER A 370 15.18 -13.07 -7.42
CA SER A 370 15.17 -12.82 -5.98
C SER A 370 16.24 -13.63 -5.25
N ASP A 371 16.54 -14.85 -5.71
CA ASP A 371 17.53 -15.73 -5.07
C ASP A 371 18.96 -15.22 -5.29
N ASP A 372 19.29 -14.74 -6.50
CA ASP A 372 20.61 -14.18 -6.82
C ASP A 372 20.93 -12.92 -6.00
N GLU A 373 19.93 -12.08 -5.73
CA GLU A 373 20.08 -10.87 -4.90
C GLU A 373 20.47 -11.22 -3.45
N VAL A 374 19.86 -12.27 -2.87
CA VAL A 374 20.20 -12.72 -1.50
C VAL A 374 21.65 -13.18 -1.43
N TRP A 375 22.14 -13.92 -2.43
CA TRP A 375 23.53 -14.38 -2.45
C TRP A 375 24.52 -13.23 -2.57
N GLN A 376 24.26 -12.26 -3.45
CA GLN A 376 25.10 -11.07 -3.59
C GLN A 376 25.12 -10.23 -2.30
N THR A 377 23.95 -10.07 -1.66
CA THR A 377 23.82 -9.34 -0.38
C THR A 377 24.63 -10.03 0.72
N LEU A 378 24.53 -11.35 0.83
CA LEU A 378 25.28 -12.14 1.81
C LEU A 378 26.79 -12.02 1.60
N GLU A 379 27.27 -12.20 0.36
CA GLU A 379 28.68 -12.10 0.01
C GLU A 379 29.25 -10.72 0.36
N GLY A 380 28.58 -9.64 -0.08
CA GLY A 380 28.97 -8.28 0.24
C GLY A 380 28.99 -8.01 1.75
N ALA A 381 27.97 -8.47 2.48
CA ALA A 381 27.91 -8.34 3.93
C ALA A 381 29.06 -9.08 4.62
N PHE A 382 29.39 -10.31 4.21
CA PHE A 382 30.53 -11.05 4.77
C PHE A 382 31.86 -10.33 4.52
N VAL A 383 32.10 -9.85 3.30
CA VAL A 383 33.32 -9.09 2.96
C VAL A 383 33.47 -7.89 3.88
N LEU A 384 32.44 -7.04 3.97
CA LEU A 384 32.46 -5.83 4.81
C LEU A 384 32.64 -6.15 6.30
N MET A 385 31.93 -7.16 6.81
CA MET A 385 32.04 -7.57 8.21
C MET A 385 33.45 -8.09 8.54
N ILE A 386 34.03 -8.93 7.67
CA ILE A 386 35.39 -9.46 7.83
C ILE A 386 36.40 -8.31 7.79
N LEU A 387 36.29 -7.39 6.84
CA LEU A 387 37.18 -6.23 6.72
C LEU A 387 37.20 -5.35 7.98
N ALA A 388 36.12 -5.36 8.76
CA ALA A 388 35.96 -4.62 10.01
C ALA A 388 36.39 -5.40 11.27
N LEU A 389 36.80 -6.67 11.15
CA LEU A 389 37.30 -7.48 12.28
C LEU A 389 38.78 -7.18 12.59
N PRO A 390 39.30 -7.58 13.76
CA PRO A 390 40.72 -7.59 14.05
C PRO A 390 41.52 -8.42 13.04
N SER A 391 42.75 -8.00 12.76
CA SER A 391 43.60 -8.65 11.74
C SER A 391 43.90 -10.14 12.03
N SER A 392 43.88 -10.56 13.30
CA SER A 392 44.04 -11.96 13.72
C SER A 392 42.83 -12.79 13.29
N ASP A 393 41.64 -12.27 13.53
CA ASP A 393 40.38 -12.96 13.28
C ASP A 393 40.12 -13.03 11.78
N GLN A 394 40.46 -11.97 11.04
CA GLN A 394 40.51 -11.97 9.57
C GLN A 394 41.39 -13.11 9.05
N ALA A 395 42.59 -13.28 9.60
CA ALA A 395 43.54 -14.30 9.14
C ALA A 395 43.01 -15.73 9.38
N GLU A 396 42.35 -15.97 10.50
CA GLU A 396 41.70 -17.25 10.81
C GLU A 396 40.63 -17.58 9.77
N ILE A 397 39.68 -16.66 9.54
CA ILE A 397 38.56 -16.84 8.60
C ILE A 397 39.07 -17.04 7.17
N LEU A 398 40.04 -16.23 6.73
CA LEU A 398 40.59 -16.31 5.37
C LEU A 398 41.39 -17.60 5.14
N THR A 399 42.07 -18.09 6.18
CA THR A 399 42.78 -19.38 6.11
C THR A 399 41.78 -20.53 5.96
N GLU A 400 40.72 -20.54 6.77
CA GLU A 400 39.64 -21.53 6.66
C GLU A 400 38.96 -21.48 5.29
N TRP A 401 38.74 -20.28 4.74
CA TRP A 401 38.19 -20.10 3.39
C TRP A 401 39.09 -20.69 2.30
N LEU A 402 40.40 -20.42 2.35
CA LEU A 402 41.37 -20.94 1.37
C LEU A 402 41.52 -22.46 1.43
N GLU A 403 41.34 -23.07 2.60
CA GLU A 403 41.38 -24.53 2.79
C GLU A 403 40.06 -25.21 2.40
N ASN A 404 38.98 -24.45 2.20
CA ASN A 404 37.67 -24.99 1.92
C ASN A 404 37.55 -25.49 0.47
N LYS A 405 36.88 -26.63 0.28
CA LYS A 405 36.60 -27.20 -1.05
C LYS A 405 35.65 -26.33 -1.88
N GLN A 406 34.79 -25.55 -1.23
CA GLN A 406 33.79 -24.65 -1.83
C GLN A 406 34.27 -23.20 -1.80
N ILE A 407 35.52 -22.95 -2.22
CA ILE A 407 36.14 -21.62 -2.17
C ILE A 407 35.41 -20.55 -3.00
N ARG A 408 34.64 -20.97 -4.02
CA ARG A 408 33.98 -20.07 -4.97
C ARG A 408 32.89 -19.19 -4.37
N TYR A 409 32.27 -19.60 -3.27
CA TYR A 409 31.22 -18.82 -2.64
C TYR A 409 31.23 -18.92 -1.10
N PRO A 410 31.06 -17.81 -0.37
CA PRO A 410 31.18 -16.44 -0.88
C PRO A 410 32.60 -16.16 -1.37
N ASP A 411 32.71 -15.32 -2.40
CA ASP A 411 33.99 -14.81 -2.87
C ASP A 411 34.56 -13.79 -1.87
N LEU A 412 35.56 -14.22 -1.10
CA LEU A 412 36.25 -13.38 -0.12
C LEU A 412 37.55 -12.78 -0.66
N THR A 413 37.74 -12.77 -1.99
CA THR A 413 38.96 -12.27 -2.62
C THR A 413 39.26 -10.82 -2.25
N GLU A 414 38.25 -9.94 -2.24
CA GLU A 414 38.44 -8.54 -1.83
C GLU A 414 38.95 -8.46 -0.38
N ALA A 415 38.31 -9.18 0.55
CA ALA A 415 38.73 -9.22 1.95
C ALA A 415 40.17 -9.74 2.10
N PHE A 416 40.54 -10.75 1.32
CA PHE A 416 41.89 -11.31 1.29
C PHE A 416 42.95 -10.33 0.76
N GLU A 417 42.67 -9.65 -0.35
CA GLU A 417 43.56 -8.66 -0.95
C GLU A 417 43.81 -7.48 0.00
N VAL A 418 42.73 -6.97 0.61
CA VAL A 418 42.81 -5.88 1.59
C VAL A 418 43.56 -6.32 2.84
N TRP A 419 43.33 -7.53 3.36
CA TRP A 419 44.09 -8.06 4.49
C TRP A 419 45.59 -8.17 4.16
N CYS A 420 45.95 -8.67 2.97
CA CYS A 420 47.35 -8.76 2.51
C CYS A 420 47.99 -7.37 2.43
N TYR A 421 47.29 -6.40 1.83
CA TYR A 421 47.73 -5.01 1.73
C TYR A 421 47.95 -4.40 3.13
N ARG A 422 46.94 -4.50 4.01
CA ARG A 422 46.98 -3.94 5.37
C ARG A 422 48.10 -4.57 6.18
N SER A 423 48.31 -5.88 6.08
CA SER A 423 49.39 -6.61 6.76
C SER A 423 50.78 -6.16 6.29
N LYS A 424 50.97 -5.97 4.97
CA LYS A 424 52.22 -5.47 4.39
C LYS A 424 52.51 -4.02 4.84
N VAL A 425 51.50 -3.17 4.84
CA VAL A 425 51.61 -1.77 5.28
C VAL A 425 51.88 -1.68 6.78
N ALA A 426 51.20 -2.48 7.60
CA ALA A 426 51.41 -2.53 9.05
C ALA A 426 52.85 -2.93 9.39
N LYS A 427 53.40 -3.96 8.73
CA LYS A 427 54.80 -4.36 8.88
C LYS A 427 55.78 -3.23 8.57
N ARG A 428 55.53 -2.47 7.49
CA ARG A 428 56.35 -1.30 7.14
C ARG A 428 56.28 -0.22 8.22
N ARG A 429 55.09 0.09 8.73
CA ARG A 429 54.87 1.13 9.76
C ARG A 429 55.52 0.75 11.09
N LEU A 430 55.38 -0.50 11.52
CA LEU A 430 56.03 -1.01 12.73
C LEU A 430 57.56 -0.98 12.61
N GLY A 431 58.11 -1.35 11.45
CA GLY A 431 59.55 -1.25 11.21
C GLY A 431 60.12 0.18 11.27
N LEU A 432 59.31 1.19 10.95
CA LEU A 432 59.70 2.61 11.10
C LEU A 432 59.68 3.06 12.56
N LEU A 433 58.68 2.63 13.34
CA LEU A 433 58.59 2.92 14.78
C LEU A 433 59.76 2.30 15.56
N ASP A 434 60.16 1.07 15.20
CA ASP A 434 61.34 0.40 15.76
C ASP A 434 62.66 1.05 15.31
N GLY A 435 62.66 1.68 14.14
CA GLY A 435 63.81 2.44 13.62
C GLY A 435 64.02 3.78 14.32
N ASP A 436 62.94 4.48 14.70
CA ASP A 436 63.01 5.74 15.46
C ASP A 436 63.28 5.52 16.95
N SER A 437 62.73 4.46 17.57
CA SER A 437 63.01 4.13 18.99
C SER A 437 64.48 3.76 19.24
N ARG A 438 65.15 3.16 18.25
CA ARG A 438 66.61 2.89 18.30
C ARG A 438 67.46 4.13 18.12
N LYS A 439 66.94 5.20 17.49
CA LYS A 439 67.65 6.48 17.37
C LYS A 439 67.49 7.37 18.61
N THR A 440 66.42 7.21 19.38
CA THR A 440 66.20 7.97 20.63
C THR A 440 66.90 7.38 21.85
N ASN A 441 67.23 6.08 21.85
CA ASN A 441 67.94 5.41 22.95
C ASN A 441 69.47 5.33 22.74
N GLY A 442 69.99 6.03 21.74
CA GLY A 442 71.42 6.15 21.44
C GLY A 442 71.91 7.58 21.59
N VAL A 443 71.87 8.12 22.82
CA VAL A 443 72.61 9.32 23.25
C VAL A 443 73.24 9.02 24.60
#